data_AF-A0A2A9FDU8-F1
#
_entry.id   AF-A0A2A9FDU8-F1
#
_cell.length_a   1.000
_cell.length_b   1.000
_cell.length_c   1.000
_cell.angle_alpha   90.00
_cell.angle_beta   90.00
_cell.angle_gamma   90.00
#
_symmetry.space_group_name_H-M   'P 1'
#
loop_
_entity.id
_entity.type
_entity.pdbx_description
1 polymer ?
#
loop_
_entity_poly.entity_id
_entity_poly.type
_entity_poly.pdbx_seq_one_letter_code
_entity_poly.pdbx_strand_id
1 'polypeptide(L)'
;MGRALVGGVATEFVPTHREQNETPILMNLGMVVPVSAEDLVAAMWDGTTYMSQDELADTLTDTAYLRQLVVENLFALGGNGVEAARIALAAVEPGSWDAQRADMIRPAVTELAAAHSAARRARSTLRVPHPRTTPEVTR
;
A
#
# COMPACT_ATOMS: atom_id res chain seq x y z
N MET A 1 -11.99 8.59 -10.13
CA MET A 1 -11.11 7.64 -9.42
C MET A 1 -9.67 7.97 -9.73
N GLY A 2 -8.82 8.06 -8.71
CA GLY A 2 -7.37 8.15 -8.85
C GLY A 2 -6.74 6.76 -9.01
N ARG A 3 -5.49 6.69 -9.47
CA ARG A 3 -4.76 5.43 -9.64
C ARG A 3 -3.40 5.52 -8.96
N ALA A 4 -3.07 4.54 -8.13
CA ALA A 4 -1.79 4.43 -7.43
C ALA A 4 -1.16 3.05 -7.67
N LEU A 5 0.13 2.92 -7.36
CA LEU A 5 0.83 1.63 -7.36
C LEU A 5 1.15 1.21 -5.91
N VAL A 6 0.53 0.14 -5.43
CA VAL A 6 0.80 -0.44 -4.10
C VAL A 6 1.35 -1.82 -4.28
N GLY A 7 2.55 -2.07 -3.77
CA GLY A 7 3.19 -3.35 -4.03
C GLY A 7 3.21 -3.68 -5.53
N GLY A 8 3.45 -2.66 -6.38
CA GLY A 8 3.56 -2.79 -7.83
C GLY A 8 2.30 -3.29 -8.56
N VAL A 9 1.15 -3.27 -7.89
CA VAL A 9 -0.19 -3.48 -8.45
C VAL A 9 -0.85 -2.12 -8.63
N ALA A 10 -1.46 -1.90 -9.80
CA ALA A 10 -2.26 -0.72 -10.03
C ALA A 10 -3.58 -0.84 -9.26
N THR A 11 -3.84 0.13 -8.39
CA THR A 11 -5.03 0.19 -7.55
C THR A 11 -5.76 1.50 -7.82
N GLU A 12 -7.07 1.39 -8.05
CA GLU A 12 -7.95 2.56 -8.11
C GLU A 12 -8.34 2.96 -6.70
N PHE A 13 -8.46 4.26 -6.46
CA PHE A 13 -8.91 4.81 -5.17
C PHE A 13 -9.75 6.06 -5.39
N VAL A 14 -10.54 6.43 -4.38
CA VAL A 14 -11.28 7.70 -4.36
C VAL A 14 -10.64 8.57 -3.29
N PRO A 15 -9.91 9.63 -3.65
CA PRO A 15 -9.41 10.55 -2.64
C PRO A 15 -10.58 11.10 -1.84
N THR A 16 -10.53 11.01 -0.51
CA THR A 16 -11.60 11.43 0.41
C THR A 16 -12.06 12.88 0.18
N HIS A 17 -11.19 13.77 -0.31
CA HIS A 17 -11.55 15.15 -0.69
C HIS A 17 -12.32 15.28 -2.02
N ARG A 18 -12.63 14.18 -2.71
CA ARG A 18 -13.28 14.14 -4.05
C ARG A 18 -14.58 13.37 -4.06
N GLU A 19 -15.04 12.84 -2.93
CA GLU A 19 -16.23 11.98 -2.84
C GLU A 19 -17.52 12.65 -3.35
N GLN A 20 -17.53 13.99 -3.46
CA GLN A 20 -18.64 14.81 -3.94
C GLN A 20 -18.28 15.74 -5.12
N ASN A 21 -17.14 15.53 -5.77
CA ASN A 21 -16.65 16.44 -6.81
C ASN A 21 -16.70 15.79 -8.20
N GLU A 22 -17.69 16.18 -9.01
CA GLU A 22 -17.93 15.65 -10.37
C GLU A 22 -16.93 16.15 -11.43
N THR A 23 -16.02 17.06 -11.07
CA THR A 23 -15.06 17.62 -12.04
C THR A 23 -14.10 16.53 -12.54
N PRO A 24 -13.86 16.42 -13.87
CA PRO A 24 -12.92 15.47 -14.44
C PRO A 24 -11.50 15.64 -13.88
N ILE A 25 -10.77 14.53 -13.72
CA ILE A 25 -9.35 14.56 -13.36
C ILE A 25 -8.56 15.06 -14.57
N LEU A 26 -8.01 16.27 -14.50
CA LEU A 26 -7.21 16.86 -15.58
C LEU A 26 -5.73 16.45 -15.54
N MET A 27 -5.27 15.79 -14.48
CA MET A 27 -3.86 15.46 -14.26
C MET A 27 -3.69 14.06 -13.66
N ASN A 28 -2.80 13.26 -14.26
CA ASN A 28 -2.31 12.01 -13.68
C ASN A 28 -0.93 12.25 -13.06
N LEU A 29 -0.81 12.03 -11.74
CA LEU A 29 0.46 12.06 -11.03
C LEU A 29 0.85 10.62 -10.66
N GLY A 30 2.04 10.19 -11.08
CA GLY A 30 2.65 8.94 -10.64
C GLY A 30 3.81 9.24 -9.69
N MET A 31 3.76 8.67 -8.48
CA MET A 31 4.83 8.79 -7.49
C MET A 31 5.19 7.41 -6.96
N VAL A 32 6.48 7.17 -6.75
CA VAL A 32 7.00 5.97 -6.09
C VAL A 32 7.64 6.42 -4.79
N VAL A 33 7.05 6.02 -3.67
CA VAL A 33 7.60 6.30 -2.33
C VAL A 33 8.10 4.98 -1.76
N PRO A 34 9.39 4.87 -1.40
CA PRO A 34 9.87 3.72 -0.66
C PRO A 34 9.25 3.74 0.73
N VAL A 35 8.53 2.69 1.09
CA VAL A 35 7.87 2.52 2.39
C VAL A 35 8.29 1.18 2.98
N SER A 36 8.60 1.16 4.27
CA SER A 36 8.88 -0.08 4.99
C SER A 36 7.58 -0.78 5.41
N ALA A 37 7.65 -2.07 5.73
CA ALA A 37 6.49 -2.78 6.26
C ALA A 37 6.01 -2.17 7.59
N GLU A 38 6.92 -1.62 8.40
CA GLU A 38 6.57 -0.93 9.64
C GLU A 38 5.80 0.36 9.38
N ASP A 39 6.16 1.12 8.35
CA ASP A 39 5.44 2.33 7.95
C ASP A 39 4.01 1.99 7.49
N LEU A 40 3.85 0.88 6.75
CA LEU A 40 2.54 0.38 6.34
C LEU A 40 1.68 -0.05 7.54
N VAL A 41 2.27 -0.76 8.52
CA VAL A 41 1.57 -1.16 9.75
C VAL A 41 1.15 0.08 10.54
N ALA A 42 2.03 1.07 10.72
CA ALA A 42 1.72 2.29 11.46
C ALA A 42 0.62 3.11 10.79
N ALA A 43 0.69 3.30 9.47
CA ALA A 43 -0.35 4.00 8.72
C ALA A 43 -1.72 3.30 8.82
N MET A 44 -1.73 1.97 8.78
CA MET A 44 -2.95 1.18 8.96
C MET A 44 -3.48 1.25 10.39
N TRP A 45 -2.60 1.13 11.39
CA TRP A 45 -3.00 1.16 12.79
C TRP A 45 -3.64 2.49 13.17
N ASP A 46 -3.11 3.61 12.66
CA ASP A 46 -3.65 4.95 12.86
C ASP A 46 -4.97 5.15 12.09
N GLY A 47 -5.00 4.83 10.79
CA GLY A 47 -6.20 4.99 9.96
C GLY A 47 -7.37 4.08 10.32
N THR A 48 -7.14 3.05 11.15
CA THR A 48 -8.19 2.15 11.67
C THR A 48 -8.50 2.38 13.16
N THR A 49 -8.03 3.49 13.74
CA THR A 49 -8.22 3.82 15.17
C THR A 49 -9.67 3.75 15.63
N TYR A 50 -10.62 4.15 14.78
CA TYR A 50 -12.04 4.21 15.12
C TYR A 50 -12.84 2.98 14.68
N MET A 51 -12.18 1.98 14.09
CA MET A 51 -12.86 0.73 13.70
C MET A 51 -13.08 -0.15 14.92
N SER A 52 -14.26 -0.77 14.97
CA SER A 52 -14.52 -1.91 15.82
C SER A 52 -13.69 -3.13 15.39
N GLN A 53 -13.64 -4.14 16.26
CA GLN A 53 -12.92 -5.38 15.96
C GLN A 53 -13.49 -6.11 14.74
N ASP A 54 -14.80 -6.14 14.59
CA ASP A 54 -15.47 -6.82 13.47
C ASP A 54 -15.23 -6.06 12.15
N GLU A 55 -15.35 -4.73 12.16
CA GLU A 55 -15.04 -3.90 10.98
C GLU A 55 -13.59 -4.04 10.55
N LEU A 56 -12.66 -4.10 11.51
CA LEU A 56 -11.26 -4.34 11.21
C LEU A 56 -11.07 -5.75 10.63
N ALA A 57 -11.66 -6.77 11.22
CA ALA A 57 -11.54 -8.15 10.73
C ALA A 57 -12.05 -8.26 9.28
N ASP A 58 -13.22 -7.70 8.98
CA ASP A 58 -13.78 -7.65 7.63
C ASP A 58 -12.83 -6.92 6.66
N THR A 59 -12.34 -5.75 7.06
CA THR A 59 -11.38 -4.94 6.29
C THR A 59 -10.11 -5.72 5.96
N LEU A 60 -9.58 -6.52 6.91
CA LEU A 60 -8.34 -7.27 6.73
C LEU A 60 -8.51 -8.49 5.81
N THR A 61 -9.74 -9.01 5.64
CA THR A 61 -10.00 -10.12 4.71
C THR A 61 -10.17 -9.67 3.26
N ASP A 62 -10.59 -8.43 3.01
CA ASP A 62 -10.65 -7.86 1.67
C ASP A 62 -9.30 -7.22 1.29
N THR A 63 -8.47 -8.00 0.60
CA THR A 63 -7.15 -7.53 0.15
C THR A 63 -7.22 -6.33 -0.80
N ALA A 64 -8.28 -6.20 -1.60
CA ALA A 64 -8.41 -5.09 -2.55
C ALA A 64 -8.71 -3.79 -1.79
N TYR A 65 -9.68 -3.85 -0.88
CA TYR A 65 -10.01 -2.73 -0.01
C TYR A 65 -8.84 -2.35 0.91
N LEU A 66 -8.15 -3.33 1.51
CA LEU A 66 -6.96 -3.09 2.32
C LEU A 66 -5.87 -2.33 1.55
N ARG A 67 -5.61 -2.68 0.28
CA ARG A 67 -4.64 -1.95 -0.56
C ARG A 67 -5.05 -0.49 -0.77
N GLN A 68 -6.33 -0.24 -1.00
CA GLN A 68 -6.84 1.12 -1.17
C GLN A 68 -6.66 1.93 0.13
N LEU A 69 -7.09 1.36 1.25
CA LEU A 69 -7.05 2.01 2.56
C LEU A 69 -5.61 2.34 2.99
N VAL A 70 -4.66 1.43 2.78
CA VAL A 70 -3.22 1.67 3.03
C VAL A 70 -2.72 2.91 2.27
N VAL A 71 -3.11 3.08 1.01
CA VAL A 71 -2.69 4.25 0.19
C VAL A 71 -3.28 5.52 0.73
N GLU A 72 -4.59 5.51 0.96
CA GLU A 72 -5.30 6.68 1.46
C GLU A 72 -4.70 7.15 2.79
N ASN A 73 -4.41 6.22 3.70
CA ASN A 73 -3.78 6.52 4.99
C ASN A 73 -2.36 7.07 4.84
N LEU A 74 -1.51 6.45 4.00
CA LEU A 74 -0.16 6.97 3.75
C LEU A 74 -0.18 8.40 3.19
N PHE A 75 -1.08 8.69 2.26
CA PHE A 75 -1.22 10.02 1.67
C PHE A 75 -1.81 11.02 2.65
N ALA A 76 -2.80 10.62 3.45
CA ALA A 76 -3.44 11.48 4.44
C ALA A 76 -2.47 11.85 5.56
N LEU A 77 -1.69 10.89 6.06
CA LEU A 77 -0.73 11.11 7.14
C LEU A 77 0.55 11.81 6.68
N GLY A 78 1.04 11.47 5.49
CA GLY A 78 2.37 11.85 5.04
C GLY A 78 3.48 11.28 5.94
N GLY A 79 4.74 11.63 5.64
CA GLY A 79 5.90 11.07 6.35
C GLY A 79 5.92 11.37 7.85
N ASN A 80 5.60 12.62 8.23
CA ASN A 80 5.59 13.02 9.64
C ASN A 80 4.47 12.33 10.44
N GLY A 81 3.29 12.16 9.84
CA GLY A 81 2.18 11.45 10.48
C GLY A 81 2.49 9.97 10.67
N VAL A 82 3.09 9.33 9.67
CA VAL A 82 3.53 7.94 9.76
C VAL A 82 4.59 7.76 10.85
N GLU A 83 5.57 8.66 10.95
CA GLU A 83 6.58 8.58 12.01
C GLU A 83 5.96 8.77 13.40
N ALA A 84 5.03 9.72 13.56
CA ALA A 84 4.29 9.89 14.80
C ALA A 84 3.48 8.64 15.16
N ALA A 85 2.82 8.02 14.18
CA ALA A 85 2.09 6.77 14.36
C ALA A 85 3.01 5.61 14.78
N ARG A 86 4.24 5.54 14.24
CA ARG A 86 5.24 4.53 14.67
C ARG A 86 5.64 4.71 16.12
N ILE A 87 5.90 5.95 16.54
CA ILE A 87 6.24 6.28 17.92
C ILE A 87 5.08 5.91 18.85
N ALA A 88 3.84 6.26 18.47
CA ALA A 88 2.64 5.92 19.23
C ALA A 88 2.45 4.40 19.32
N LEU A 89 2.59 3.69 18.22
CA LEU A 89 2.49 2.24 18.14
C LEU A 89 3.53 1.53 19.03
N ALA A 90 4.75 2.05 19.10
CA ALA A 90 5.80 1.51 19.97
C ALA A 90 5.49 1.72 21.48
N ALA A 91 4.64 2.68 21.81
CA ALA A 91 4.23 2.99 23.18
C ALA A 91 2.89 2.33 23.58
N VAL A 92 2.28 1.55 22.68
CA VAL A 92 1.01 0.87 22.96
C VAL A 92 1.15 -0.11 24.12
N GLU A 93 0.19 -0.05 25.04
CA GLU A 93 0.16 -0.93 26.20
C GLU A 93 -0.10 -2.39 25.78
N PRO A 94 0.74 -3.35 26.19
CA PRO A 94 0.51 -4.77 25.90
C PRO A 94 -0.83 -5.26 26.43
N GLY A 95 -1.55 -6.04 25.61
CA GLY A 95 -2.87 -6.59 25.96
C GLY A 95 -4.04 -5.63 25.75
N SER A 96 -3.78 -4.34 25.48
CA SER A 96 -4.81 -3.39 25.07
C SER A 96 -5.45 -3.76 23.73
N TRP A 97 -6.61 -3.17 23.42
CA TRP A 97 -7.22 -3.31 22.09
C TRP A 97 -6.29 -2.81 20.99
N ASP A 98 -5.58 -1.70 21.21
CA ASP A 98 -4.64 -1.17 20.22
C ASP A 98 -3.48 -2.13 19.94
N ALA A 99 -3.03 -2.89 20.94
CA ALA A 99 -2.01 -3.94 20.76
C ALA A 99 -2.56 -5.09 19.91
N GLN A 100 -3.76 -5.56 20.23
CA GLN A 100 -4.43 -6.62 19.47
C GLN A 100 -4.70 -6.18 18.02
N ARG A 101 -5.15 -4.94 17.80
CA ARG A 101 -5.31 -4.34 16.48
C ARG A 101 -3.99 -4.36 15.70
N ALA A 102 -2.89 -3.95 16.33
CA ALA A 102 -1.58 -4.01 15.70
C ALA A 102 -1.18 -5.45 15.31
N ASP A 103 -1.44 -6.41 16.18
CA ASP A 103 -1.14 -7.83 15.92
C ASP A 103 -2.00 -8.41 14.80
N MET A 104 -3.25 -7.96 14.64
CA MET A 104 -4.11 -8.31 13.50
C MET A 104 -3.60 -7.69 12.18
N ILE A 105 -3.12 -6.45 12.21
CA ILE A 105 -2.67 -5.72 11.02
C ILE A 105 -1.35 -6.24 10.46
N ARG A 106 -0.37 -6.55 11.33
CA ARG A 106 0.98 -7.00 10.94
C ARG A 106 0.99 -8.14 9.90
N PRO A 107 0.27 -9.26 10.08
CA PRO A 107 0.27 -10.35 9.10
C PRO A 107 -0.35 -9.92 7.76
N ALA A 108 -1.47 -9.19 7.79
CA ALA A 108 -2.12 -8.72 6.57
C ALA A 108 -1.22 -7.78 5.75
N VAL A 109 -0.52 -6.86 6.41
CA VAL A 109 0.46 -5.98 5.77
C VAL A 109 1.66 -6.78 5.22
N THR A 110 2.12 -7.79 5.95
CA THR A 110 3.22 -8.66 5.52
C THR A 110 2.86 -9.41 4.23
N GLU A 111 1.64 -9.95 4.14
CA GLU A 111 1.14 -10.62 2.93
C GLU A 111 1.04 -9.64 1.75
N LEU A 112 0.55 -8.43 2.01
CA LEU A 112 0.43 -7.38 1.00
C LEU A 112 1.80 -6.97 0.43
N ALA A 113 2.83 -6.88 1.28
CA ALA A 113 4.22 -6.64 0.87
C ALA A 113 4.86 -7.85 0.16
N ALA A 114 4.55 -9.08 0.59
CA ALA A 114 5.08 -10.31 -0.01
C ALA A 114 4.55 -10.54 -1.44
N ALA A 115 3.27 -10.26 -1.68
CA ALA A 115 2.65 -10.34 -3.00
C ALA A 115 3.40 -9.47 -4.04
N HIS A 116 3.92 -8.31 -3.63
CA HIS A 116 4.76 -7.48 -4.50
C HIS A 116 6.08 -8.15 -4.88
N SER A 117 6.75 -8.71 -3.88
CA SER A 117 8.05 -9.37 -4.09
C SER A 117 7.93 -10.54 -5.06
N ALA A 118 6.84 -11.31 -4.98
CA ALA A 118 6.53 -12.37 -5.93
C ALA A 118 6.24 -11.83 -7.35
N ALA A 119 5.40 -10.79 -7.47
CA ALA A 119 5.07 -10.17 -8.77
C ALA A 119 6.29 -9.51 -9.44
N ARG A 120 7.24 -8.96 -8.65
CA ARG A 120 8.49 -8.40 -9.17
C ARG A 120 9.41 -9.49 -9.72
N ARG A 121 9.53 -10.63 -9.02
CA ARG A 121 10.30 -11.79 -9.49
C ARG A 121 9.73 -12.35 -10.79
N ALA A 122 8.41 -12.54 -10.88
CA ALA A 122 7.75 -13.04 -12.08
C ALA A 122 7.92 -12.11 -13.31
N ARG A 123 7.86 -10.78 -13.10
CA ARG A 123 8.16 -9.80 -14.17
C ARG A 123 9.63 -9.82 -14.60
N SER A 124 10.55 -10.07 -13.67
CA SER A 124 11.97 -10.20 -13.98
C SER A 124 12.28 -11.46 -14.82
N THR A 125 11.54 -12.56 -14.63
CA THR A 125 11.73 -13.81 -15.39
C THR A 125 11.09 -13.80 -16.77
N LEU A 126 10.14 -12.88 -17.04
CA LEU A 126 9.49 -12.71 -18.34
C LEU A 126 10.27 -11.79 -19.29
N ARG A 127 11.49 -11.37 -18.94
CA ARG A 127 12.35 -10.58 -19.82
C ARG A 127 12.87 -11.48 -20.95
N VAL A 128 12.14 -11.49 -22.06
CA VAL A 128 12.48 -12.19 -23.31
C VAL A 128 13.90 -11.78 -23.72
N PRO A 129 14.80 -12.73 -24.08
CA PRO A 129 16.11 -12.38 -24.61
C PRO A 129 15.92 -11.53 -25.86
N HIS A 130 16.49 -10.33 -25.86
CA HIS A 130 16.54 -9.50 -27.06
C HIS A 130 17.31 -10.29 -28.13
N PRO A 131 16.72 -10.58 -29.31
CA PRO A 131 17.44 -11.27 -30.36
C PRO A 131 18.63 -10.40 -30.77
N ARG A 132 19.85 -10.94 -30.59
CA ARG A 132 21.07 -10.28 -31.05
C ARG A 132 20.95 -10.11 -32.55
N THR A 133 20.82 -8.87 -33.02
CA THR A 133 20.99 -8.53 -34.42
C THR A 133 22.44 -8.85 -34.80
N THR A 134 22.64 -9.90 -35.59
CA THR A 134 23.91 -10.18 -36.26
C THR A 134 24.24 -9.02 -37.20
N PRO A 135 25.48 -8.48 -37.18
CA PRO A 135 25.86 -7.46 -38.13
C PRO A 135 25.96 -8.09 -39.52
N GLU A 136 25.22 -7.52 -40.46
CA GLU A 136 25.28 -7.83 -41.88
C GLU A 136 26.63 -7.35 -42.41
N VAL A 137 27.54 -8.27 -42.69
CA VAL A 137 28.81 -7.97 -43.34
C VAL A 137 28.50 -7.68 -44.80
N THR A 138 28.47 -6.39 -45.15
CA THR A 138 28.42 -5.94 -46.54
C THR A 138 29.77 -6.23 -47.20
N ARG A 139 29.70 -6.74 -48.44
CA ARG A 139 30.81 -7.23 -49.27
C ARG A 139 31.85 -6.17 -49.61
#